data_AF-A0A7Y4RED0-F1
#
_entry.id   AF-A0A7Y4RED0-F1
#
_cell.length_a   1.000
_cell.length_b   1.000
_cell.length_c   1.000
_cell.angle_alpha   90.00
_cell.angle_beta   90.00
_cell.angle_gamma   90.00
#
_symmetry.space_group_name_H-M   'P 1'
#
loop_
_entity.id
_entity.type
_entity.pdbx_description
1 polymer ?
#
loop_
_entity_poly.entity_id
_entity_poly.type
_entity_poly.pdbx_seq_one_letter_code
_entity_poly.pdbx_strand_id
1 'polypeptide(L)'
;LGTVHKEQYDVLGPVVNQTSRVEGIAKKVGVNILATSVVAERVPANRVLTRRVAKFRPAGMQNEIDLYTIDRAPQSAEERKQIEERFGQHARGLAAFESGDWEEAFKVLHPIVETDPAALYIYSLTLEHKRKAPAGWRGVVEMADK
;
A
#
# COMPACT_ATOMS: atom_id res chain seq x y z
N LEU A 1 -9.85 51.63 -9.21
CA LEU A 1 -9.36 50.87 -10.37
C LEU A 1 -8.34 49.87 -9.83
N GLY A 2 -8.70 48.74 -9.22
CA GLY A 2 -9.58 47.69 -9.72
C GLY A 2 -8.74 46.41 -9.87
N THR A 3 -8.15 45.93 -8.77
CA THR A 3 -7.45 44.64 -8.72
C THR A 3 -8.50 43.54 -8.83
N VAL A 4 -8.50 42.86 -9.97
CA VAL A 4 -9.37 41.69 -10.18
C VAL A 4 -8.77 40.55 -9.36
N HIS A 5 -9.28 40.37 -8.14
CA HIS A 5 -9.15 39.14 -7.39
C HIS A 5 -9.71 38.02 -8.24
N LYS A 6 -8.80 37.26 -8.86
CA LYS A 6 -9.13 36.02 -9.54
C LYS A 6 -9.21 34.96 -8.44
N GLU A 7 -10.37 34.84 -7.80
CA GLU A 7 -10.67 33.69 -6.97
C GLU A 7 -10.74 32.48 -7.89
N GLN A 8 -9.64 31.73 -7.95
CA GLN A 8 -9.66 30.38 -8.49
C GLN A 8 -10.54 29.56 -7.55
N TYR A 9 -11.79 29.35 -7.94
CA TYR A 9 -12.63 28.28 -7.41
C TYR A 9 -11.98 26.96 -7.80
N ASP A 10 -11.05 26.51 -6.96
CA ASP A 10 -10.33 25.26 -7.20
C ASP A 10 -11.19 24.11 -6.67
N VAL A 11 -11.99 23.53 -7.58
CA VAL A 11 -12.61 22.21 -7.36
C VAL A 11 -11.52 21.11 -7.31
N LEU A 12 -10.26 21.46 -7.59
CA LEU A 12 -9.06 20.63 -7.38
C LEU A 12 -8.63 20.67 -5.90
N GLY A 13 -9.54 20.31 -4.99
CA GLY A 13 -9.26 20.25 -3.56
C GLY A 13 -8.27 19.13 -3.16
N PRO A 14 -7.98 19.00 -1.85
CA PRO A 14 -7.05 18.01 -1.25
C PRO A 14 -7.18 16.57 -1.76
N VAL A 15 -8.34 16.21 -2.31
CA VAL A 15 -8.66 14.91 -2.90
C VAL A 15 -7.87 14.63 -4.19
N VAL A 16 -7.66 15.61 -5.08
CA VAL A 16 -6.94 15.40 -6.35
C VAL A 16 -5.45 15.11 -6.09
N ASN A 17 -4.88 15.81 -5.11
CA ASN A 17 -3.50 15.60 -4.68
C ASN A 17 -3.31 14.25 -3.97
N GLN A 18 -4.37 13.67 -3.37
CA GLN A 18 -4.30 12.32 -2.81
C GLN A 18 -4.30 11.25 -3.91
N THR A 19 -5.15 11.38 -4.94
CA THR A 19 -5.24 10.38 -6.01
C THR A 19 -3.92 10.22 -6.77
N SER A 20 -3.27 11.32 -7.16
CA SER A 20 -1.97 11.26 -7.86
C SER A 20 -0.85 10.65 -7.01
N ARG A 21 -0.89 10.84 -5.69
CA ARG A 21 0.06 10.23 -4.74
C ARG A 21 -0.19 8.74 -4.59
N VAL A 22 -1.44 8.32 -4.44
CA VAL A 22 -1.81 6.90 -4.40
C VAL A 22 -1.38 6.20 -5.68
N GLU A 23 -1.56 6.84 -6.84
CA GLU A 23 -1.07 6.32 -8.13
C GLU A 23 0.47 6.22 -8.16
N GLY A 24 1.16 7.24 -7.64
CA GLY A 24 2.62 7.22 -7.50
C GLY A 24 3.13 6.09 -6.59
N ILE A 25 2.42 5.83 -5.49
CA ILE A 25 2.72 4.71 -4.59
C ILE A 25 2.43 3.38 -5.28
N ALA A 26 1.30 3.23 -5.97
CA ALA A 26 0.96 2.00 -6.70
C ALA A 26 2.05 1.62 -7.71
N LYS A 27 2.60 2.61 -8.44
CA LYS A 27 3.74 2.42 -9.35
C LYS A 27 5.01 1.96 -8.62
N LYS A 28 5.32 2.53 -7.46
CA LYS A 28 6.50 2.12 -6.66
C LYS A 28 6.34 0.71 -6.06
N VAL A 29 5.13 0.36 -5.63
CA VAL A 29 4.80 -0.98 -5.10
C VAL A 29 4.69 -2.02 -6.21
N GLY A 30 4.41 -1.61 -7.45
CA GLY A 30 4.29 -2.51 -8.59
C GLY A 30 2.92 -3.21 -8.69
N VAL A 31 1.87 -2.61 -8.12
CA VAL A 31 0.49 -3.12 -8.18
C VAL A 31 -0.38 -2.26 -9.09
N ASN A 32 -1.43 -2.86 -9.66
CA ASN A 32 -2.30 -2.18 -10.63
C ASN A 32 -3.12 -1.05 -9.98
N ILE A 33 -3.71 -1.32 -8.82
CA ILE A 33 -4.64 -0.40 -8.15
C ILE A 33 -4.36 -0.41 -6.65
N LEU A 34 -4.13 0.79 -6.10
CA LEU A 34 -4.21 1.04 -4.67
C LEU A 34 -5.41 1.92 -4.36
N ALA A 35 -6.00 1.68 -3.20
CA ALA A 35 -7.13 2.41 -2.68
C ALA A 35 -6.92 2.72 -1.18
N THR A 36 -7.51 3.82 -0.72
CA THR A 36 -7.61 4.09 0.72
C THR A 36 -8.64 3.15 1.36
N SER A 37 -8.62 3.02 2.69
CA SER A 37 -9.63 2.25 3.44
C SER A 37 -11.06 2.61 3.05
N VAL A 38 -11.37 3.91 2.97
CA VAL A 38 -12.71 4.43 2.61
C VAL A 38 -13.18 3.92 1.25
N VAL A 39 -12.28 3.82 0.27
CA VAL A 39 -12.63 3.30 -1.05
C VAL A 39 -12.74 1.78 -1.00
N ALA A 40 -11.78 1.09 -0.37
CA ALA A 40 -11.75 -0.36 -0.26
C ALA A 40 -13.00 -0.93 0.42
N GLU A 41 -13.53 -0.26 1.45
CA GLU A 41 -14.76 -0.65 2.17
C GLU A 41 -16.03 -0.47 1.33
N ARG A 42 -16.02 0.40 0.32
CA ARG A 42 -17.17 0.70 -0.54
C ARG A 42 -17.26 -0.23 -1.76
N VAL A 43 -16.20 -0.97 -2.08
CA VAL A 43 -16.24 -1.88 -3.24
C VAL A 43 -16.88 -3.21 -2.85
N PRO A 44 -17.85 -3.73 -3.63
CA PRO A 44 -18.48 -5.00 -3.30
C PRO A 44 -17.48 -6.17 -3.32
N ALA A 45 -17.37 -6.89 -2.20
CA ALA A 45 -16.46 -8.04 -2.04
C ALA A 45 -16.79 -9.23 -2.99
N ASN A 46 -17.98 -9.23 -3.60
CA ASN A 46 -18.34 -10.21 -4.64
C ASN A 46 -17.80 -9.86 -6.03
N ARG A 47 -17.28 -8.65 -6.24
CA ARG A 47 -16.74 -8.17 -7.52
C ARG A 47 -15.23 -8.04 -7.52
N VAL A 48 -14.64 -7.76 -6.37
CA VAL A 48 -13.19 -7.60 -6.20
C VAL A 48 -12.74 -8.25 -4.90
N LEU A 49 -11.46 -8.58 -4.83
CA LEU A 49 -10.78 -8.87 -3.58
C LEU A 49 -9.98 -7.65 -3.14
N THR A 50 -9.90 -7.43 -1.84
CA THR A 50 -9.07 -6.38 -1.27
C THR A 50 -8.21 -6.96 -0.15
N ARG A 51 -7.01 -6.40 0.01
CA ARG A 51 -6.16 -6.65 1.18
C ARG A 51 -5.37 -5.39 1.50
N ARG A 52 -4.98 -5.25 2.77
CA ARG A 52 -4.08 -4.18 3.20
C ARG A 52 -2.65 -4.46 2.70
N VAL A 53 -2.01 -3.45 2.14
CA VAL A 53 -0.64 -3.50 1.63
C VAL A 53 0.35 -3.07 2.70
N ALA A 54 0.20 -1.86 3.20
CA ALA A 54 0.96 -1.30 4.32
C ALA A 54 0.38 0.07 4.68
N LYS A 55 0.89 0.64 5.77
CA LYS A 55 0.73 2.06 6.08
C LYS A 55 1.84 2.88 5.43
N PHE A 56 1.45 3.93 4.73
CA PHE A 56 2.38 4.81 4.02
C PHE A 56 2.27 6.24 4.53
N ARG A 57 3.38 6.97 4.58
CA ARG A 57 3.39 8.43 4.67
C ARG A 57 3.85 9.02 3.33
N PRO A 58 2.93 9.60 2.53
CA PRO A 58 3.29 10.20 1.25
C PRO A 58 4.26 11.38 1.42
N ALA A 59 5.10 11.61 0.41
CA ALA A 59 6.06 12.72 0.40
C ALA A 59 5.37 14.06 0.68
N GLY A 60 5.92 14.88 1.58
CA GLY A 60 5.34 16.19 1.92
C GLY A 60 4.01 16.15 2.68
N MET A 61 3.56 14.99 3.16
CA MET A 61 2.37 14.86 4.03
C MET A 61 2.76 14.43 5.44
N GLN A 62 2.06 14.97 6.44
CA GLN A 62 2.18 14.52 7.84
C GLN A 62 1.30 13.30 8.13
N ASN A 63 0.22 13.12 7.35
CA ASN A 63 -0.76 12.08 7.58
C ASN A 63 -0.30 10.74 7.00
N GLU A 64 -0.47 9.70 7.81
CA GLU A 64 -0.28 8.31 7.42
C GLU A 64 -1.57 7.77 6.81
N ILE A 65 -1.45 6.91 5.81
CA ILE A 65 -2.58 6.35 5.07
C ILE A 65 -2.37 4.85 4.90
N ASP A 66 -3.35 4.07 5.34
CA ASP A 66 -3.44 2.65 5.01
C ASP A 66 -3.92 2.48 3.58
N LEU A 67 -3.13 1.77 2.77
CA LEU A 67 -3.44 1.47 1.39
C LEU A 67 -3.73 -0.01 1.19
N TYR A 68 -4.67 -0.27 0.29
CA TYR A 68 -5.23 -1.57 0.01
C TYR A 68 -5.14 -1.85 -1.49
N THR A 69 -4.88 -3.10 -1.87
CA THR A 69 -5.05 -3.51 -3.27
C THR A 69 -6.52 -3.64 -3.62
N ILE A 70 -6.84 -3.41 -4.89
CA ILE A 70 -8.10 -3.86 -5.51
C ILE A 70 -7.72 -4.87 -6.58
N ASP A 71 -8.03 -6.13 -6.31
CA ASP A 71 -7.74 -7.26 -7.17
C ASP A 71 -9.02 -7.84 -7.77
N ARG A 72 -8.92 -8.48 -8.93
CA ARG A 72 -10.09 -9.12 -9.55
C ARG A 72 -10.67 -10.22 -8.67
N ALA A 73 -11.97 -10.48 -8.82
CA ALA A 73 -12.57 -11.67 -8.24
C ALA A 73 -11.91 -12.95 -8.81
N PRO A 74 -11.79 -14.01 -7.98
CA PRO A 74 -11.35 -15.32 -8.44
C PRO A 74 -12.41 -15.94 -9.35
N GLN A 75 -11.97 -16.70 -10.34
CA GLN A 75 -12.78 -17.41 -11.33
C GLN A 75 -13.17 -18.82 -10.86
N SER A 76 -12.54 -19.33 -9.80
CA SER A 76 -12.87 -20.64 -9.19
C SER A 76 -12.64 -20.64 -7.68
N ALA A 77 -13.19 -21.64 -6.99
CA ALA A 77 -12.98 -21.83 -5.56
C ALA A 77 -11.52 -22.18 -5.23
N GLU A 78 -10.86 -22.93 -6.11
CA GLU A 78 -9.44 -23.28 -5.96
C GLU A 78 -8.54 -22.05 -6.10
N GLU A 79 -8.78 -21.22 -7.12
CA GLU A 79 -8.06 -19.96 -7.27
C GLU A 79 -8.29 -19.03 -6.07
N ARG A 80 -9.52 -18.95 -5.57
CA ARG A 80 -9.84 -18.18 -4.36
C ARG A 80 -8.98 -18.61 -3.18
N LYS A 81 -8.90 -19.92 -2.92
CA LYS A 81 -8.12 -20.47 -1.81
C LYS A 81 -6.64 -20.10 -1.92
N GLN A 82 -6.06 -20.21 -3.12
CA GLN A 82 -4.66 -19.85 -3.38
C GLN A 82 -4.39 -18.35 -3.18
N ILE A 83 -5.32 -17.48 -3.59
CA ILE A 83 -5.21 -16.03 -3.35
C ILE A 83 -5.31 -15.72 -1.86
N GLU A 84 -6.28 -16.31 -1.16
CA GLU A 84 -6.50 -16.09 0.28
C GLU A 84 -5.31 -16.58 1.12
N GLU A 85 -4.71 -17.73 0.78
CA GLU A 85 -3.49 -18.23 1.43
C GLU A 85 -2.32 -17.26 1.24
N ARG A 86 -2.10 -16.79 0.00
CA ARG A 86 -1.07 -15.79 -0.30
C ARG A 86 -1.31 -14.47 0.43
N PHE A 87 -2.55 -14.00 0.49
CA PHE A 87 -2.93 -12.79 1.22
C PHE A 87 -2.70 -12.94 2.73
N GLY A 88 -3.04 -14.10 3.30
CA GLY A 88 -2.78 -14.41 4.70
C GLY A 88 -1.28 -14.46 5.01
N GLN A 89 -0.47 -15.00 4.09
CA GLN A 89 0.98 -14.99 4.22
C GLN A 89 1.56 -13.57 4.14
N HIS A 90 1.10 -12.76 3.18
CA HIS A 90 1.45 -11.35 3.12
C HIS A 90 1.09 -10.61 4.40
N ALA A 91 -0.13 -10.80 4.92
CA ALA A 91 -0.59 -10.13 6.14
C ALA A 91 0.27 -10.48 7.37
N ARG A 92 0.70 -11.73 7.51
CA ARG A 92 1.65 -12.15 8.57
C ARG A 92 3.01 -11.48 8.41
N GLY A 93 3.55 -11.45 7.20
CA GLY A 93 4.82 -10.79 6.92
C GLY A 93 4.75 -9.27 7.15
N LEU A 94 3.65 -8.64 6.76
CA LEU A 94 3.38 -7.23 7.03
C LEU A 94 3.30 -6.95 8.54
N ALA A 95 2.63 -7.79 9.32
CA ALA A 95 2.55 -7.61 10.77
C ALA A 95 3.93 -7.65 11.43
N ALA A 96 4.80 -8.58 11.02
CA ALA A 96 6.18 -8.64 11.49
C ALA A 96 7.00 -7.40 11.05
N PHE A 97 6.81 -6.95 9.81
CA PHE A 97 7.44 -5.74 9.30
C PHE A 97 7.05 -4.52 10.13
N GLU A 98 5.76 -4.36 10.42
CA GLU A 98 5.24 -3.22 11.16
C GLU A 98 5.63 -3.22 12.64
N SER A 99 5.77 -4.40 13.26
CA SER A 99 6.26 -4.53 14.63
C SER A 99 7.78 -4.33 14.77
N GLY A 100 8.51 -4.29 13.66
CA GLY A 100 9.96 -4.11 13.63
C GLY A 100 10.76 -5.42 13.58
N ASP A 101 10.10 -6.58 13.55
CA ASP A 101 10.74 -7.87 13.32
C ASP A 101 10.95 -8.12 11.82
N TRP A 102 11.92 -7.38 11.25
CA TRP A 102 12.19 -7.40 9.81
C TRP A 102 12.86 -8.70 9.34
N GLU A 103 13.50 -9.45 10.23
CA GLU A 103 14.03 -10.78 9.93
C GLU A 103 12.90 -11.79 9.76
N GLU A 104 11.86 -11.73 10.61
CA GLU A 104 10.68 -12.58 10.45
C GLU A 104 9.85 -12.16 9.23
N ALA A 105 9.67 -10.85 9.00
CA ALA A 105 9.01 -10.35 7.80
C ALA A 105 9.68 -10.87 6.52
N PHE A 106 11.02 -10.81 6.47
CA PHE A 106 11.82 -11.35 5.37
C PHE A 106 11.51 -12.83 5.12
N LYS A 107 11.54 -13.67 6.16
CA LYS A 107 11.29 -15.12 6.06
C LYS A 107 9.86 -15.43 5.60
N VAL A 108 8.87 -14.76 6.19
CA VAL A 108 7.45 -15.02 5.90
C VAL A 108 7.08 -14.57 4.49
N LEU A 109 7.63 -13.45 4.00
CA LEU A 109 7.32 -12.94 2.67
C LEU A 109 8.06 -13.68 1.55
N HIS A 110 9.26 -14.20 1.81
CA HIS A 110 10.13 -14.82 0.79
C HIS A 110 9.40 -15.80 -0.15
N PRO A 111 8.55 -16.74 0.31
CA PRO A 111 7.91 -17.73 -0.58
C PRO A 111 6.91 -17.14 -1.58
N ILE A 112 6.45 -15.90 -1.40
CA ILE A 112 5.40 -15.31 -2.23
C ILE A 112 5.88 -14.15 -3.11
N VAL A 113 7.15 -13.72 -2.99
CA VAL A 113 7.67 -12.52 -3.67
C VAL A 113 7.65 -12.61 -5.20
N GLU A 114 7.77 -13.81 -5.78
CA GLU A 114 7.75 -13.99 -7.24
C GLU A 114 6.34 -13.77 -7.84
N THR A 115 5.30 -13.92 -7.04
CA THR A 115 3.90 -13.89 -7.50
C THR A 115 3.08 -12.76 -6.86
N ASP A 116 3.67 -12.01 -5.92
CA ASP A 116 3.00 -10.96 -5.17
C ASP A 116 3.85 -9.69 -5.11
N PRO A 117 3.58 -8.69 -5.98
CA PRO A 117 4.35 -7.44 -6.02
C PRO A 117 4.34 -6.65 -4.71
N ALA A 118 3.23 -6.66 -3.96
CA ALA A 118 3.18 -6.00 -2.66
C ALA A 118 4.06 -6.70 -1.62
N ALA A 119 4.09 -8.03 -1.61
CA ALA A 119 5.02 -8.79 -0.78
C ALA A 119 6.47 -8.52 -1.17
N LEU A 120 6.76 -8.51 -2.47
CA LEU A 120 8.09 -8.19 -3.00
C LEU A 120 8.55 -6.81 -2.55
N TYR A 121 7.66 -5.81 -2.58
CA TYR A 121 7.98 -4.46 -2.15
C TYR A 121 8.37 -4.39 -0.66
N ILE A 122 7.57 -4.99 0.24
CA ILE A 122 7.92 -5.01 1.67
C ILE A 122 9.19 -5.83 1.91
N TYR A 123 9.33 -6.97 1.23
CA TYR A 123 10.52 -7.80 1.28
C TYR A 123 11.78 -7.04 0.81
N SER A 124 11.72 -6.24 -0.24
CA SER A 124 12.87 -5.48 -0.72
C SER A 124 13.31 -4.42 0.30
N LEU A 125 12.36 -3.75 0.96
CA LEU A 125 12.67 -2.83 2.06
C LEU A 125 13.43 -3.55 3.18
N THR A 126 13.02 -4.77 3.55
CA THR A 126 13.76 -5.55 4.55
C THR A 126 15.19 -5.84 4.10
N LEU A 127 15.41 -6.16 2.83
CA LEU A 127 16.75 -6.43 2.30
C LEU A 127 17.64 -5.18 2.29
N GLU A 128 17.10 -4.04 1.86
CA GLU A 128 17.81 -2.76 1.80
C GLU A 128 18.36 -2.34 3.17
N HIS A 129 17.59 -2.61 4.23
CA HIS A 129 18.00 -2.33 5.61
C HIS A 129 18.66 -3.52 6.32
N LYS A 130 19.16 -4.51 5.57
CA LYS A 130 19.85 -5.70 6.13
C LYS A 130 19.02 -6.41 7.21
N ARG A 131 17.71 -6.48 6.99
CA ARG A 131 16.68 -7.14 7.81
C ARG A 131 16.58 -6.57 9.23
N LYS A 132 16.95 -5.31 9.40
CA LYS A 132 16.83 -4.60 10.68
C LYS A 132 16.00 -3.35 10.48
N ALA A 133 14.95 -3.21 11.28
CA ALA A 133 14.14 -1.99 11.27
C ALA A 133 15.01 -0.76 11.59
N PRO A 134 14.76 0.39 10.94
CA PRO A 134 15.39 1.66 11.31
C PRO A 134 15.13 2.03 12.78
N ALA A 135 16.02 2.83 13.36
CA ALA A 135 15.79 3.37 14.70
C ALA A 135 14.51 4.22 14.73
N GLY A 136 13.66 3.99 15.74
CA GLY A 136 12.38 4.69 15.87
C GLY A 136 11.31 4.24 14.87
N TRP A 137 11.44 3.03 14.31
CA TRP A 137 10.45 2.43 13.41
C TRP A 137 9.05 2.41 14.05
N ARG A 138 8.06 2.87 13.28
CA ARG A 138 6.65 2.99 13.70
C ARG A 138 5.69 2.19 12.82
N GLY A 139 6.21 1.27 12.01
CA GLY A 139 5.40 0.49 11.08
C GLY A 139 4.85 1.29 9.90
N VAL A 140 5.54 2.36 9.50
CA VAL A 140 5.08 3.30 8.45
C VAL A 140 6.15 3.41 7.37
N VAL A 141 5.77 3.12 6.13
CA VAL A 141 6.66 3.29 4.97
C VAL A 141 6.71 4.76 4.58
N GLU A 142 7.88 5.37 4.73
CA GLU A 142 8.12 6.76 4.34
C GLU A 142 8.35 6.85 2.83
N MET A 143 7.55 7.65 2.14
CA MET A 143 7.73 7.89 0.71
C MET A 143 8.62 9.11 0.50
N ALA A 144 9.84 8.91 0.01
CA ALA A 144 10.67 10.01 -0.48
C ALA A 144 10.07 10.62 -1.76
N ASP A 145 10.15 11.96 -1.87
CA ASP A 145 9.95 12.64 -3.15
C ASP A 145 11.07 12.24 -4.13
N LYS A 146 10.76 12.28 -5.43
CA LYS A 146 11.72 11.92 -6.48
C LYS A 146 12.96 12.80 -6.48
#